data_AF-A0AAX6M6U3-F1
#
_entry.id   AF-A0AAX6M6U3-F1
#
_cell.length_a   1.000
_cell.length_b   1.000
_cell.length_c   1.000
_cell.angle_alpha   90.00
_cell.angle_beta   90.00
_cell.angle_gamma   90.00
#
_symmetry.space_group_name_H-M   'P 1'
#
loop_
_entity.id
_entity.type
_entity.pdbx_description
1 polymer ?
#
loop_
_entity_poly.entity_id
_entity_poly.type
_entity_poly.pdbx_seq_one_letter_code
_entity_poly.pdbx_strand_id
1 'polypeptide(L)'
;MVSKGLEMAETDTPSNPTGDNTQKAALPPPDWLKTWRRRFHGQRWGFVAFRTAYFSDDNGDERWNKFREEFERIVQLPFARDIAHAQERGLLLPDDFEEARAKFVVQWVDDRGIATGPISADSLRAKYAAMRPSLDAALSWEIFLCASPEAVKSFEEEAANTDETSKFWRPRAPFMLAVVAHGDSGLEEDHEEAAWFKPVFKVAAEVLVESLVAVLDMGTSIPRITRLVRRATELDPGLKHGPLEETRELDEMWWSMHLSPTRMRNRMRITRGIIVDE
;
A
#
# COMPACT_ATOMS: atom_id res chain seq x y z
N MET A 1 54.18 -45.75 -64.05
CA MET A 1 52.73 -45.58 -63.83
C MET A 1 52.53 -45.61 -62.32
N VAL A 2 52.15 -44.56 -61.58
CA VAL A 2 51.53 -43.26 -61.89
C VAL A 2 52.11 -42.25 -60.89
N SER A 3 52.50 -41.07 -61.38
CA SER A 3 52.78 -39.87 -60.59
C SER A 3 51.48 -39.14 -60.26
N LYS A 4 51.39 -38.52 -59.08
CA LYS A 4 50.64 -37.30 -58.70
C LYS A 4 50.62 -37.25 -57.17
N GLY A 5 50.83 -36.14 -56.47
CA GLY A 5 50.77 -34.73 -56.83
C GLY A 5 50.36 -34.00 -55.55
N LEU A 6 51.12 -32.97 -55.21
CA LEU A 6 50.93 -32.05 -54.09
C LEU A 6 49.59 -31.33 -54.19
N GLU A 7 48.83 -31.17 -53.10
CA GLU A 7 47.91 -30.04 -52.93
C GLU A 7 47.72 -29.72 -51.44
N MET A 8 48.19 -28.53 -51.06
CA MET A 8 47.79 -27.84 -49.85
C MET A 8 46.47 -27.13 -50.14
N ALA A 9 45.52 -27.18 -49.21
CA ALA A 9 44.41 -26.24 -49.19
C ALA A 9 44.15 -25.78 -47.74
N GLU A 10 44.23 -24.47 -47.59
CA GLU A 10 43.92 -23.67 -46.43
C GLU A 10 42.46 -23.80 -45.97
N THR A 11 42.29 -23.52 -44.67
CA THR A 11 41.13 -22.87 -44.03
C THR A 11 39.75 -23.45 -44.29
N ASP A 12 39.16 -24.02 -43.24
CA ASP A 12 37.85 -23.55 -42.82
C ASP A 12 37.73 -23.65 -41.29
N THR A 13 37.91 -22.49 -40.66
CA THR A 13 37.53 -22.24 -39.27
C THR A 13 36.01 -22.38 -39.18
N PRO A 14 35.44 -23.28 -38.36
CA PRO A 14 34.04 -23.18 -38.03
C PRO A 14 33.87 -21.97 -37.10
N SER A 15 33.36 -20.90 -37.70
CA SER A 15 32.84 -19.72 -37.06
C SER A 15 31.88 -20.11 -35.93
N ASN A 16 32.24 -19.68 -34.72
CA ASN A 16 31.33 -19.58 -33.59
C ASN A 16 30.03 -18.88 -34.04
N PRO A 17 28.84 -19.49 -33.88
CA PRO A 17 27.66 -18.68 -33.66
C PRO A 17 27.79 -18.18 -32.21
N THR A 18 28.36 -16.99 -32.05
CA THR A 18 28.14 -16.17 -30.87
C THR A 18 26.66 -15.78 -30.89
N GLY A 19 25.81 -16.73 -30.50
CA GLY A 19 24.45 -16.46 -30.09
C GLY A 19 24.60 -15.64 -28.82
N ASP A 20 24.62 -14.33 -28.98
CA ASP A 20 24.51 -13.35 -27.92
C ASP A 20 23.08 -13.44 -27.36
N ASN A 21 22.78 -14.57 -26.72
CA ASN A 21 21.59 -14.75 -25.91
C ASN A 21 21.92 -14.20 -24.52
N THR A 22 22.34 -12.94 -24.49
CA THR A 22 22.38 -12.17 -23.25
C THR A 22 20.92 -11.93 -22.88
N GLN A 23 20.30 -12.93 -22.24
CA GLN A 23 19.03 -12.74 -21.54
C GLN A 23 19.24 -11.59 -20.56
N LYS A 24 18.77 -10.41 -20.95
CA LYS A 24 18.87 -9.21 -20.15
C LYS A 24 18.19 -9.53 -18.82
N ALA A 25 18.96 -9.46 -17.73
CA ALA A 25 18.49 -9.87 -16.42
C ALA A 25 17.24 -9.07 -16.04
N ALA A 26 16.22 -9.77 -15.53
CA ALA A 26 15.01 -9.14 -15.02
C ALA A 26 15.21 -8.68 -13.58
N LEU A 27 14.53 -7.59 -13.20
CA LEU A 27 14.42 -7.17 -11.81
C LEU A 27 13.73 -8.29 -11.00
N PRO A 28 14.22 -8.63 -9.80
CA PRO A 28 13.48 -9.50 -8.89
C PRO A 28 12.06 -8.96 -8.67
N PRO A 29 11.02 -9.79 -8.69
CA PRO A 29 9.65 -9.30 -8.58
C PRO A 29 9.45 -8.62 -7.21
N PRO A 30 8.81 -7.45 -7.15
CA PRO A 30 8.45 -6.80 -5.89
C PRO A 30 7.40 -7.63 -5.14
N ASP A 31 7.24 -7.39 -3.83
CA ASP A 31 6.37 -8.21 -2.96
C ASP A 31 4.89 -8.15 -3.34
N TRP A 32 4.43 -6.99 -3.82
CA TRP A 32 3.08 -6.84 -4.35
C TRP A 32 2.86 -7.72 -5.59
N LEU A 33 3.86 -7.85 -6.48
CA LEU A 33 3.76 -8.67 -7.68
C LEU A 33 3.80 -10.17 -7.33
N LYS A 34 4.64 -10.56 -6.36
CA LYS A 34 4.61 -11.93 -5.82
C LYS A 34 3.24 -12.29 -5.27
N THR A 35 2.61 -11.34 -4.56
CA THR A 35 1.26 -11.51 -4.01
C THR A 35 0.22 -11.66 -5.11
N TRP A 36 0.26 -10.78 -6.12
CA TRP A 36 -0.63 -10.85 -7.28
C TRP A 36 -0.49 -12.18 -8.02
N ARG A 37 0.74 -12.63 -8.34
CA ARG A 37 0.99 -13.94 -8.97
C ARG A 37 0.40 -15.11 -8.19
N ARG A 38 0.54 -15.09 -6.86
CA ARG A 38 0.10 -16.19 -5.98
C ARG A 38 -1.42 -16.27 -5.86
N ARG A 39 -2.11 -15.12 -5.82
CA ARG A 39 -3.53 -15.07 -5.43
C ARG A 39 -4.48 -14.59 -6.52
N PHE A 40 -4.02 -13.65 -7.34
CA PHE A 40 -4.88 -12.80 -8.17
C PHE A 40 -4.42 -12.76 -9.63
N HIS A 41 -3.57 -13.70 -10.05
CA HIS A 41 -3.04 -13.72 -11.41
C HIS A 41 -4.17 -13.69 -12.43
N GLY A 42 -4.09 -12.74 -13.36
CA GLY A 42 -5.12 -12.50 -14.36
C GLY A 42 -6.38 -11.78 -13.87
N GLN A 43 -6.49 -11.44 -12.58
CA GLN A 43 -7.65 -10.77 -11.99
C GLN A 43 -7.35 -9.32 -11.61
N ARG A 44 -8.41 -8.51 -11.50
CA ARG A 44 -8.35 -7.19 -10.85
C ARG A 44 -7.95 -7.37 -9.39
N TRP A 45 -7.26 -6.40 -8.81
CA TRP A 45 -6.82 -6.45 -7.42
C TRP A 45 -6.65 -5.05 -6.85
N GLY A 46 -6.67 -4.91 -5.53
CA GLY A 46 -6.49 -3.63 -4.87
C GLY A 46 -7.44 -3.49 -3.68
N PHE A 47 -8.15 -2.38 -3.57
CA PHE A 47 -8.94 -2.07 -2.36
C PHE A 47 -10.34 -1.57 -2.69
N VAL A 48 -11.26 -1.77 -1.76
CA VAL A 48 -12.52 -1.01 -1.71
C VAL A 48 -12.29 0.24 -0.88
N ALA A 49 -12.81 1.38 -1.35
CA ALA A 49 -12.71 2.65 -0.64
C ALA A 49 -14.05 3.39 -0.61
N PHE A 50 -14.46 3.87 0.56
CA PHE A 50 -15.69 4.64 0.72
C PHE A 50 -15.44 6.14 0.60
N ARG A 51 -16.23 6.84 -0.23
CA ARG A 51 -16.33 8.30 -0.19
C ARG A 51 -17.16 8.69 1.03
N THR A 52 -16.60 9.50 1.92
CA THR A 52 -17.32 10.04 3.08
C THR A 52 -17.21 11.56 3.21
N ALA A 53 -16.42 12.19 2.36
CA ALA A 53 -16.24 13.64 2.30
C ALA A 53 -16.97 14.26 1.08
N TYR A 54 -17.15 15.58 1.14
CA TYR A 54 -17.66 16.41 0.05
C TYR A 54 -19.07 16.08 -0.46
N PHE A 55 -19.92 15.46 0.36
CA PHE A 55 -21.31 15.20 -0.04
C PHE A 55 -22.22 16.43 0.09
N SER A 56 -21.89 17.36 0.97
CA SER A 56 -22.68 18.57 1.28
C SER A 56 -22.07 19.86 0.72
N ASP A 57 -20.96 19.79 -0.02
CA ASP A 57 -20.27 20.95 -0.59
C ASP A 57 -20.84 21.27 -1.97
N ASP A 58 -21.07 22.56 -2.25
CA ASP A 58 -21.58 23.04 -3.55
C ASP A 58 -20.67 22.64 -4.73
N ASN A 59 -19.35 22.55 -4.49
CA ASN A 59 -18.35 22.08 -5.46
C ASN A 59 -17.79 20.69 -5.09
N GLY A 60 -18.57 19.89 -4.36
CA GLY A 60 -18.10 18.66 -3.75
C GLY A 60 -17.63 17.61 -4.74
N ASP A 61 -18.29 17.48 -5.89
CA ASP A 61 -17.90 16.53 -6.94
C ASP A 61 -16.60 16.93 -7.66
N GLU A 62 -16.35 18.23 -7.86
CA GLU A 62 -15.09 18.72 -8.43
C GLU A 62 -13.91 18.50 -7.48
N ARG A 63 -14.08 18.86 -6.20
CA ARG A 63 -13.07 18.60 -5.16
C ARG A 63 -12.79 17.12 -4.99
N TRP A 64 -13.84 16.30 -5.05
CA TRP A 64 -13.72 14.84 -5.03
C TRP A 64 -12.91 14.31 -6.21
N ASN A 65 -13.15 14.80 -7.43
CA ASN A 65 -12.38 14.39 -8.59
C ASN A 65 -10.90 14.74 -8.45
N LYS A 66 -10.59 15.96 -8.00
CA LYS A 66 -9.21 16.38 -7.73
C LYS A 66 -8.54 15.50 -6.68
N PHE A 67 -9.23 15.19 -5.59
CA PHE A 67 -8.74 14.26 -4.57
C PHE A 67 -8.45 12.87 -5.17
N ARG A 68 -9.35 12.32 -5.98
CA ARG A 68 -9.15 11.01 -6.62
C ARG A 68 -7.95 11.00 -7.56
N GLU A 69 -7.74 12.06 -8.33
CA GLU A 69 -6.58 12.21 -9.20
C GLU A 69 -5.26 12.18 -8.41
N GLU A 70 -5.17 12.95 -7.32
CA GLU A 70 -4.00 12.95 -6.45
C GLU A 70 -3.79 11.62 -5.72
N PHE A 71 -4.89 11.01 -5.25
CA PHE A 71 -4.86 9.68 -4.65
C PHE A 71 -4.31 8.65 -5.64
N GLU A 72 -4.85 8.58 -6.85
CA GLU A 72 -4.42 7.63 -7.87
C GLU A 72 -2.93 7.85 -8.21
N ARG A 73 -2.53 9.11 -8.42
CA ARG A 73 -1.12 9.46 -8.68
C ARG A 73 -0.19 8.93 -7.58
N ILE A 74 -0.55 9.09 -6.31
CA ILE A 74 0.25 8.64 -5.16
C ILE A 74 0.30 7.11 -5.05
N VAL A 75 -0.83 6.43 -5.24
CA VAL A 75 -0.89 4.97 -5.16
C VAL A 75 -0.15 4.30 -6.32
N GLN A 76 0.07 5.02 -7.43
CA GLN A 76 0.89 4.57 -8.54
C GLN A 76 2.41 4.70 -8.31
N LEU A 77 2.85 5.38 -7.25
CA LEU A 77 4.27 5.63 -6.99
C LEU A 77 5.11 4.35 -6.81
N PRO A 78 4.65 3.30 -6.11
CA PRO A 78 5.40 2.05 -6.02
C PRO A 78 5.74 1.45 -7.39
N PHE A 79 4.80 1.48 -8.34
CA PHE A 79 5.07 1.02 -9.71
C PHE A 79 6.10 1.91 -10.42
N ALA A 80 5.99 3.22 -10.26
CA ALA A 80 6.95 4.17 -10.85
C ALA A 80 8.37 3.97 -10.29
N ARG A 81 8.51 3.69 -8.98
CA ARG A 81 9.79 3.37 -8.33
C ARG A 81 10.41 2.09 -8.90
N ASP A 82 9.63 1.03 -9.08
CA ASP A 82 10.11 -0.22 -9.69
C ASP A 82 10.56 -0.02 -11.15
N ILE A 83 9.82 0.79 -11.93
CA ILE A 83 10.20 1.17 -13.30
C ILE A 83 11.52 1.94 -13.31
N ALA A 84 11.65 2.97 -12.49
CA ALA A 84 12.87 3.77 -12.38
C ALA A 84 14.06 2.89 -11.96
N HIS A 85 13.87 2.00 -10.98
CA HIS A 85 14.91 1.09 -10.50
C HIS A 85 15.39 0.12 -11.59
N ALA A 86 14.48 -0.43 -12.38
CA ALA A 86 14.83 -1.28 -13.52
C ALA A 86 15.62 -0.50 -14.58
N GLN A 87 15.20 0.74 -14.89
CA GLN A 87 15.88 1.61 -15.85
C GLN A 87 17.30 1.97 -15.39
N GLU A 88 17.45 2.43 -14.15
CA GLU A 88 18.75 2.79 -13.55
C GLU A 88 19.75 1.63 -13.56
N ARG A 89 19.26 0.39 -13.40
CA ARG A 89 20.09 -0.82 -13.39
C ARG A 89 20.22 -1.50 -14.75
N GLY A 90 19.60 -0.97 -15.79
CA GLY A 90 19.57 -1.61 -17.11
C GLY A 90 18.92 -3.00 -17.09
N LEU A 91 17.98 -3.24 -16.18
CA LEU A 91 17.24 -4.50 -16.05
C LEU A 91 15.92 -4.43 -16.84
N LEU A 92 15.35 -5.60 -17.12
CA LEU A 92 13.97 -5.69 -17.60
C LEU A 92 13.00 -5.72 -16.42
N LEU A 93 11.80 -5.19 -16.61
CA LEU A 93 10.69 -5.46 -15.69
C LEU A 93 10.25 -6.92 -15.85
N PRO A 94 9.68 -7.53 -14.80
CA PRO A 94 9.05 -8.84 -14.94
C PRO A 94 7.93 -8.84 -15.99
N ASP A 95 7.78 -9.92 -16.75
CA ASP A 95 6.88 -9.98 -17.92
C ASP A 95 5.40 -9.64 -17.62
N ASP A 96 4.94 -9.95 -16.41
CA ASP A 96 3.57 -9.72 -15.95
C ASP A 96 3.40 -8.41 -15.15
N PHE A 97 4.44 -7.59 -15.05
CA PHE A 97 4.43 -6.35 -14.29
C PHE A 97 3.35 -5.38 -14.80
N GLU A 98 3.33 -5.12 -16.11
CA GLU A 98 2.37 -4.18 -16.71
C GLU A 98 0.95 -4.71 -16.67
N GLU A 99 0.74 -6.03 -16.79
CA GLU A 99 -0.58 -6.63 -16.62
C GLU A 99 -1.09 -6.43 -15.19
N ALA A 100 -0.27 -6.76 -14.20
CA ALA A 100 -0.63 -6.61 -12.81
C ALA A 100 -0.91 -5.14 -12.47
N ARG A 101 -0.04 -4.21 -12.89
CA ARG A 101 -0.25 -2.77 -12.72
C ARG A 101 -1.56 -2.30 -13.35
N ALA A 102 -1.85 -2.67 -14.58
CA ALA A 102 -3.07 -2.27 -15.29
C ALA A 102 -4.35 -2.83 -14.65
N LYS A 103 -4.25 -3.92 -13.90
CA LYS A 103 -5.35 -4.56 -13.17
C LYS A 103 -5.52 -4.06 -11.73
N PHE A 104 -4.60 -3.25 -11.24
CA PHE A 104 -4.75 -2.61 -9.93
C PHE A 104 -5.93 -1.62 -9.97
N VAL A 105 -6.78 -1.66 -8.95
CA VAL A 105 -7.96 -0.80 -8.84
C VAL A 105 -8.29 -0.44 -7.40
N VAL A 106 -8.70 0.80 -7.20
CA VAL A 106 -9.47 1.21 -6.02
C VAL A 106 -10.93 1.35 -6.39
N GLN A 107 -11.74 0.40 -5.92
CA GLN A 107 -13.18 0.39 -6.16
C GLN A 107 -13.86 1.36 -5.19
N TRP A 108 -14.13 2.57 -5.69
CA TRP A 108 -14.81 3.61 -4.94
C TRP A 108 -16.30 3.30 -4.74
N VAL A 109 -16.75 3.37 -3.50
CA VAL A 109 -18.17 3.35 -3.12
C VAL A 109 -18.61 4.79 -2.91
N ASP A 110 -19.30 5.32 -3.91
CA ASP A 110 -19.96 6.62 -3.87
C ASP A 110 -21.46 6.40 -3.70
N ASP A 111 -21.88 6.24 -2.45
CA ASP A 111 -23.30 6.12 -2.12
C ASP A 111 -23.71 7.34 -1.30
N ARG A 112 -24.46 8.24 -1.93
CA ARG A 112 -24.98 9.44 -1.29
C ARG A 112 -25.92 9.13 -0.12
N GLY A 113 -26.45 7.90 -0.02
CA GLY A 113 -27.17 7.41 1.16
C GLY A 113 -26.28 7.21 2.39
N ILE A 114 -24.96 7.17 2.24
CA ILE A 114 -24.02 7.24 3.37
C ILE A 114 -24.05 8.64 3.99
N ALA A 115 -24.27 9.68 3.18
CA ALA A 115 -24.25 11.07 3.63
C ALA A 115 -25.51 11.52 4.38
N THR A 116 -26.60 10.76 4.30
CA THR A 116 -27.89 11.13 4.91
C THR A 116 -28.01 10.72 6.38
N GLY A 117 -27.07 9.91 6.90
CA GLY A 117 -26.98 9.53 8.30
C GLY A 117 -25.62 9.88 8.92
N PRO A 118 -25.46 9.72 10.25
CA PRO A 118 -24.16 9.87 10.87
C PRO A 118 -23.20 8.81 10.32
N ILE A 119 -22.14 9.26 9.65
CA ILE A 119 -21.08 8.40 9.13
C ILE A 119 -20.29 7.88 10.34
N SER A 120 -20.27 6.55 10.50
CA SER A 120 -19.56 5.87 11.58
C SER A 120 -18.84 4.64 11.03
N ALA A 121 -17.86 4.14 11.77
CA ALA A 121 -17.16 2.94 11.36
C ALA A 121 -18.11 1.73 11.20
N ASP A 122 -19.10 1.60 12.10
CA ASP A 122 -20.08 0.51 12.05
C ASP A 122 -21.02 0.60 10.85
N SER A 123 -21.48 1.80 10.47
CA SER A 123 -22.32 1.95 9.28
C SER A 123 -21.56 1.61 7.99
N LEU A 124 -20.27 1.96 7.92
CA LEU A 124 -19.42 1.55 6.79
C LEU A 124 -19.13 0.04 6.79
N ARG A 125 -18.88 -0.58 7.96
CA ARG A 125 -18.70 -2.04 8.07
C ARG A 125 -19.93 -2.80 7.61
N ALA A 126 -21.12 -2.41 8.05
CA ALA A 126 -22.37 -3.05 7.64
C ALA A 126 -22.53 -3.00 6.11
N LYS A 127 -22.18 -1.87 5.50
CA LYS A 127 -22.25 -1.67 4.05
C LYS A 127 -21.20 -2.48 3.30
N TYR A 128 -19.97 -2.52 3.81
CA TYR A 128 -18.91 -3.37 3.27
C TYR A 128 -19.29 -4.85 3.36
N ALA A 129 -19.81 -5.31 4.50
CA ALA A 129 -20.26 -6.68 4.69
C ALA A 129 -21.39 -7.08 3.71
N ALA A 130 -22.32 -6.17 3.41
CA ALA A 130 -23.39 -6.42 2.45
C ALA A 130 -22.89 -6.58 1.00
N MET A 131 -21.86 -5.82 0.60
CA MET A 131 -21.30 -5.91 -0.76
C MET A 131 -20.23 -7.00 -0.92
N ARG A 132 -19.55 -7.37 0.17
CA ARG A 132 -18.41 -8.29 0.18
C ARG A 132 -18.64 -9.61 -0.57
N PRO A 133 -19.80 -10.29 -0.48
CA PRO A 133 -20.04 -11.53 -1.22
C PRO A 133 -20.03 -11.39 -2.75
N SER A 134 -20.21 -10.18 -3.26
CA SER A 134 -20.21 -9.87 -4.70
C SER A 134 -18.88 -9.32 -5.21
N LEU A 135 -17.91 -9.10 -4.32
CA LEU A 135 -16.60 -8.57 -4.69
C LEU A 135 -15.70 -9.67 -5.24
N ASP A 136 -14.83 -9.28 -6.17
CA ASP A 136 -13.68 -10.09 -6.54
C ASP A 136 -12.87 -10.42 -5.28
N ALA A 137 -12.38 -11.66 -5.17
CA ALA A 137 -11.62 -12.10 -4.00
C ALA A 137 -10.42 -11.18 -3.70
N ALA A 138 -9.84 -10.59 -4.74
CA ALA A 138 -8.73 -9.65 -4.69
C ALA A 138 -9.07 -8.23 -4.19
N LEU A 139 -10.34 -7.97 -3.87
CA LEU A 139 -10.86 -6.73 -3.27
C LEU A 139 -11.54 -6.98 -1.92
N SER A 140 -11.78 -8.25 -1.56
CA SER A 140 -12.51 -8.69 -0.37
C SER A 140 -11.59 -8.90 0.85
N TRP A 141 -10.80 -7.88 1.19
CA TRP A 141 -9.91 -7.88 2.34
C TRP A 141 -10.65 -7.74 3.68
N GLU A 142 -9.98 -8.04 4.79
CA GLU A 142 -10.45 -7.72 6.15
C GLU A 142 -10.33 -6.23 6.50
N ILE A 143 -9.85 -5.41 5.54
CA ILE A 143 -9.69 -3.97 5.68
C ILE A 143 -10.23 -3.30 4.41
N PHE A 144 -10.97 -2.22 4.58
CA PHE A 144 -11.34 -1.30 3.49
C PHE A 144 -10.88 0.12 3.82
N LEU A 145 -10.83 0.98 2.81
CA LEU A 145 -10.38 2.36 2.95
C LEU A 145 -11.56 3.32 3.07
N CYS A 146 -11.32 4.48 3.68
CA CYS A 146 -12.29 5.55 3.83
C CYS A 146 -11.63 6.90 3.53
N ALA A 147 -12.17 7.62 2.54
CA ALA A 147 -11.83 9.00 2.26
C ALA A 147 -12.67 9.90 3.17
N SER A 148 -12.23 9.99 4.42
CA SER A 148 -12.81 10.88 5.43
C SER A 148 -12.39 12.33 5.21
N PRO A 149 -13.11 13.32 5.77
CA PRO A 149 -12.69 14.71 5.73
C PRO A 149 -11.23 14.94 6.14
N GLU A 150 -10.75 14.27 7.20
CA GLU A 150 -9.35 14.36 7.63
C GLU A 150 -8.38 13.77 6.60
N ALA A 151 -8.68 12.58 6.08
CA ALA A 151 -7.88 11.94 5.04
C ALA A 151 -7.77 12.85 3.81
N VAL A 152 -8.89 13.37 3.34
CA VAL A 152 -8.94 14.25 2.17
C VAL A 152 -8.15 15.54 2.39
N LYS A 153 -8.28 16.17 3.56
CA LYS A 153 -7.49 17.35 3.92
C LYS A 153 -5.98 17.05 3.88
N SER A 154 -5.56 15.87 4.32
CA SER A 154 -4.13 15.47 4.25
C SER A 154 -3.60 15.44 2.81
N PHE A 155 -4.43 15.06 1.83
CA PHE A 155 -4.06 15.12 0.41
C PHE A 155 -3.99 16.55 -0.11
N GLU A 156 -4.94 17.41 0.27
CA GLU A 156 -4.91 18.82 -0.12
C GLU A 156 -3.64 19.53 0.37
N GLU A 157 -3.14 19.15 1.54
CA GLU A 157 -1.95 19.75 2.16
C GLU A 157 -0.64 19.15 1.64
N GLU A 158 -0.59 17.84 1.40
CA GLU A 158 0.69 17.12 1.23
C GLU A 158 0.90 16.44 -0.12
N ALA A 159 -0.14 16.28 -0.95
CA ALA A 159 -0.02 15.50 -2.18
C ALA A 159 1.04 16.08 -3.14
N ALA A 160 1.07 17.41 -3.30
CA ALA A 160 2.03 18.10 -4.17
C ALA A 160 3.50 17.87 -3.77
N ASN A 161 3.77 17.51 -2.51
CA ASN A 161 5.12 17.23 -1.99
C ASN A 161 5.44 15.73 -1.99
N THR A 162 4.64 14.91 -2.67
CA THR A 162 4.72 13.45 -2.67
C THR A 162 5.04 12.95 -4.07
N ASP A 163 6.16 12.25 -4.23
CA ASP A 163 6.70 11.77 -5.50
C ASP A 163 7.45 10.42 -5.34
N GLU A 164 8.03 9.91 -6.42
CA GLU A 164 8.78 8.64 -6.42
C GLU A 164 10.00 8.68 -5.49
N THR A 165 10.54 9.86 -5.17
CA THR A 165 11.68 10.05 -4.27
C THR A 165 11.28 10.12 -2.79
N SER A 166 9.97 10.25 -2.54
CA SER A 166 9.41 10.34 -1.20
C SER A 166 9.78 9.10 -0.39
N LYS A 167 10.31 9.35 0.81
CA LYS A 167 10.79 8.29 1.70
C LYS A 167 9.67 7.80 2.59
N PHE A 168 9.70 6.50 2.92
CA PHE A 168 8.92 5.97 4.02
C PHE A 168 9.18 6.73 5.31
N TRP A 169 8.17 6.76 6.19
CA TRP A 169 8.29 7.31 7.55
C TRP A 169 8.57 8.81 7.59
N ARG A 170 7.85 9.57 6.77
CA ARG A 170 7.84 11.03 6.83
C ARG A 170 6.60 11.51 7.59
N PRO A 171 6.70 12.53 8.46
CA PRO A 171 5.54 13.01 9.20
C PRO A 171 4.43 13.48 8.27
N ARG A 172 4.74 14.22 7.22
CA ARG A 172 3.73 14.89 6.38
C ARG A 172 3.34 14.07 5.14
N ALA A 173 2.86 12.85 5.35
CA ALA A 173 2.42 12.00 4.24
C ALA A 173 0.89 11.95 4.12
N PRO A 174 0.34 12.09 2.89
CA PRO A 174 -1.08 11.85 2.63
C PRO A 174 -1.51 10.46 3.08
N PHE A 175 -2.70 10.36 3.66
CA PHE A 175 -3.19 9.12 4.23
C PHE A 175 -4.66 8.88 3.96
N MET A 176 -5.03 7.61 4.06
CA MET A 176 -6.42 7.16 4.11
C MET A 176 -6.73 6.62 5.50
N LEU A 177 -8.00 6.63 5.90
CA LEU A 177 -8.42 5.78 7.01
C LEU A 177 -8.58 4.34 6.51
N ALA A 178 -7.88 3.41 7.15
CA ALA A 178 -8.13 1.98 7.05
C ALA A 178 -9.13 1.58 8.13
N VAL A 179 -10.19 0.90 7.72
CA VAL A 179 -11.25 0.40 8.61
C VAL A 179 -11.24 -1.12 8.54
N VAL A 180 -11.11 -1.76 9.70
CA VAL A 180 -11.24 -3.20 9.83
C VAL A 180 -12.69 -3.60 9.59
N ALA A 181 -12.90 -4.64 8.80
CA ALA A 181 -14.22 -5.11 8.38
C ALA A 181 -15.10 -5.58 9.55
N HIS A 182 -14.49 -5.99 10.66
CA HIS A 182 -15.13 -6.35 11.92
C HIS A 182 -14.79 -5.32 13.02
N GLY A 183 -15.69 -5.18 14.01
CA GLY A 183 -15.62 -4.16 15.07
C GLY A 183 -14.86 -4.59 16.33
N ASP A 184 -14.69 -5.89 16.54
CA ASP A 184 -13.98 -6.48 17.68
C ASP A 184 -12.68 -7.17 17.26
N SER A 185 -11.83 -7.57 18.21
CA SER A 185 -10.55 -8.21 17.92
C SER A 185 -10.67 -9.67 17.45
N GLY A 186 -11.84 -10.31 17.64
CA GLY A 186 -12.03 -11.75 17.51
C GLY A 186 -11.27 -12.59 18.56
N LEU A 187 -10.72 -11.95 19.59
CA LEU A 187 -9.91 -12.57 20.64
C LEU A 187 -10.60 -12.43 22.01
N GLU A 188 -10.30 -13.34 22.92
CA GLU A 188 -10.71 -13.24 24.32
C GLU A 188 -10.14 -11.97 24.96
N GLU A 189 -10.87 -11.37 25.92
CA GLU A 189 -10.51 -10.06 26.50
C GLU A 189 -9.16 -10.08 27.24
N ASP A 190 -8.76 -11.24 27.78
CA ASP A 190 -7.49 -11.45 28.47
C ASP A 190 -6.32 -11.80 27.53
N HIS A 191 -6.60 -11.98 26.24
CA HIS A 191 -5.55 -12.23 25.25
C HIS A 191 -4.71 -10.96 25.03
N GLU A 192 -3.38 -11.04 25.20
CA GLU A 192 -2.47 -9.88 25.12
C GLU A 192 -2.65 -9.05 23.84
N GLU A 193 -2.85 -9.73 22.70
CA GLU A 193 -3.05 -9.07 21.41
C GLU A 193 -4.38 -8.30 21.30
N ALA A 194 -5.39 -8.57 22.12
CA ALA A 194 -6.67 -7.86 22.07
C ALA A 194 -6.49 -6.35 22.33
N ALA A 195 -5.57 -5.98 23.25
CA ALA A 195 -5.22 -4.59 23.53
C ALA A 195 -4.50 -3.89 22.35
N TRP A 196 -3.98 -4.65 21.38
CA TRP A 196 -3.30 -4.11 20.21
C TRP A 196 -4.24 -3.80 19.05
N PHE A 197 -5.50 -4.20 19.14
CA PHE A 197 -6.48 -4.01 18.11
C PHE A 197 -6.89 -2.52 17.99
N LYS A 198 -6.73 -1.95 16.80
CA LYS A 198 -7.28 -0.62 16.46
C LYS A 198 -8.17 -0.76 15.22
N PRO A 199 -9.50 -0.69 15.38
CA PRO A 199 -10.42 -1.02 14.29
C PRO A 199 -10.51 0.06 13.20
N VAL A 200 -10.00 1.27 13.49
CA VAL A 200 -9.84 2.37 12.53
C VAL A 200 -8.49 3.00 12.77
N PHE A 201 -7.70 3.17 11.71
CA PHE A 201 -6.36 3.73 11.81
C PHE A 201 -5.94 4.41 10.51
N LYS A 202 -4.99 5.35 10.60
CA LYS A 202 -4.42 6.03 9.43
C LYS A 202 -3.42 5.10 8.72
N VAL A 203 -3.46 5.04 7.40
CA VAL A 203 -2.48 4.35 6.55
C VAL A 203 -1.94 5.29 5.49
N ALA A 204 -0.61 5.36 5.34
CA ALA A 204 0.01 6.20 4.32
C ALA A 204 -0.39 5.70 2.93
N ALA A 205 -0.82 6.61 2.06
CA ALA A 205 -1.32 6.21 0.73
C ALA A 205 -0.23 5.56 -0.13
N GLU A 206 1.01 6.02 0.03
CA GLU A 206 2.19 5.51 -0.68
C GLU A 206 2.51 4.04 -0.40
N VAL A 207 2.04 3.48 0.73
CA VAL A 207 2.37 2.10 1.14
C VAL A 207 1.28 1.09 0.84
N LEU A 208 0.15 1.53 0.28
CA LEU A 208 -1.02 0.68 0.05
C LEU A 208 -0.66 -0.52 -0.85
N VAL A 209 0.00 -0.26 -1.98
CA VAL A 209 0.42 -1.30 -2.92
C VAL A 209 1.63 -2.06 -2.38
N GLU A 210 2.69 -1.34 -2.01
CA GLU A 210 4.00 -1.93 -1.73
C GLU A 210 4.01 -2.79 -0.46
N SER A 211 3.28 -2.37 0.59
CA SER A 211 3.35 -3.00 1.91
C SER A 211 2.01 -3.58 2.37
N LEU A 212 0.91 -2.85 2.25
CA LEU A 212 -0.36 -3.27 2.86
C LEU A 212 -0.90 -4.56 2.21
N VAL A 213 -0.89 -4.65 0.88
CA VAL A 213 -1.33 -5.86 0.16
C VAL A 213 -0.55 -7.10 0.60
N ALA A 214 0.78 -6.99 0.68
CA ALA A 214 1.62 -8.11 1.09
C ALA A 214 1.34 -8.55 2.53
N VAL A 215 1.14 -7.60 3.45
CA VAL A 215 0.84 -7.90 4.86
C VAL A 215 -0.51 -8.59 5.04
N LEU A 216 -1.52 -8.14 4.31
CA LEU A 216 -2.84 -8.76 4.31
C LEU A 216 -2.80 -10.18 3.73
N ASP A 217 -2.04 -10.39 2.65
CA ASP A 217 -1.93 -11.73 2.05
C ASP A 217 -1.15 -12.74 2.91
N MET A 218 -0.20 -12.28 3.73
CA MET A 218 0.52 -13.13 4.68
C MET A 218 -0.39 -13.75 5.76
N GLY A 219 -1.66 -13.35 5.85
CA GLY A 219 -2.59 -13.84 6.88
C GLY A 219 -2.22 -13.34 8.28
N THR A 220 -1.53 -12.20 8.35
CA THR A 220 -1.18 -11.57 9.63
C THR A 220 -2.46 -11.17 10.35
N SER A 221 -2.59 -11.51 11.63
CA SER A 221 -3.76 -11.12 12.43
C SER A 221 -3.89 -9.59 12.48
N ILE A 222 -5.13 -9.08 12.39
CA ILE A 222 -5.39 -7.65 12.43
C ILE A 222 -4.77 -6.97 13.67
N PRO A 223 -4.87 -7.52 14.90
CA PRO A 223 -4.24 -6.90 16.06
C PRO A 223 -2.73 -6.69 15.92
N ARG A 224 -2.03 -7.59 15.22
CA ARG A 224 -0.59 -7.43 14.93
C ARG A 224 -0.35 -6.34 13.90
N ILE A 225 -1.18 -6.26 12.86
CA ILE A 225 -1.13 -5.19 11.85
C ILE A 225 -1.30 -3.82 12.52
N THR A 226 -2.25 -3.73 13.44
CA THR A 226 -2.60 -2.47 14.12
C THR A 226 -1.77 -2.22 15.38
N ARG A 227 -0.82 -3.08 15.73
CA ARG A 227 -0.09 -2.95 17.01
C ARG A 227 0.59 -1.59 17.17
N LEU A 228 1.18 -1.10 16.09
CA LEU A 228 2.01 0.10 16.08
C LEU A 228 1.25 1.38 15.71
N VAL A 229 -0.04 1.33 15.43
CA VAL A 229 -0.77 2.52 14.96
C VAL A 229 -1.52 3.21 16.08
N ARG A 230 -1.78 4.50 15.91
CA ARG A 230 -2.76 5.23 16.71
C ARG A 230 -4.15 4.99 16.12
N ARG A 231 -5.13 4.78 17.00
CA ARG A 231 -6.53 4.67 16.60
C ARG A 231 -7.01 6.03 16.07
N ALA A 232 -7.61 6.03 14.90
CA ALA A 232 -8.30 7.22 14.37
C ALA A 232 -9.70 7.32 14.99
N THR A 233 -10.11 8.54 15.35
CA THR A 233 -11.35 8.82 16.10
C THR A 233 -12.45 9.42 15.24
N GLU A 234 -12.13 9.87 14.02
CA GLU A 234 -13.07 10.58 13.15
C GLU A 234 -14.35 9.79 12.83
N LEU A 235 -14.24 8.47 12.68
CA LEU A 235 -15.38 7.58 12.43
C LEU A 235 -16.00 7.02 13.72
N ASP A 236 -15.45 7.35 14.89
CA ASP A 236 -15.89 6.90 16.21
C ASP A 236 -15.92 8.08 17.21
N PRO A 237 -16.82 9.07 17.03
CA PRO A 237 -16.81 10.33 17.81
C PRO A 237 -17.04 10.18 19.32
N GLY A 238 -17.48 9.00 19.78
CA GLY A 238 -17.62 8.68 21.21
C GLY A 238 -16.30 8.38 21.94
N LEU A 239 -15.20 8.20 21.21
CA LEU A 239 -13.88 7.92 21.78
C LEU A 239 -13.09 9.22 21.96
N LYS A 240 -12.86 9.60 23.22
CA LYS A 240 -12.00 10.75 23.55
C LYS A 240 -10.55 10.41 23.23
N HIS A 241 -9.83 11.37 22.63
CA HIS A 241 -8.38 11.32 22.53
C HIS A 241 -7.78 11.15 23.94
N GLY A 242 -6.88 10.17 24.11
CA GLY A 242 -5.98 10.19 25.25
C GLY A 242 -5.12 11.47 25.23
N PRO A 243 -4.54 11.90 26.36
CA PRO A 243 -3.90 13.21 26.52
C PRO A 243 -2.54 13.40 25.79
N LEU A 244 -2.33 12.79 24.62
CA LEU A 244 -1.05 12.83 23.89
C LEU A 244 -1.11 13.72 22.63
N GLU A 245 -0.17 14.66 22.61
CA GLU A 245 0.05 15.74 21.62
C GLU A 245 -0.13 15.32 20.15
N GLU A 246 -0.69 16.26 19.37
CA GLU A 246 -0.96 16.17 17.92
C GLU A 246 0.31 15.92 17.07
N THR A 247 1.49 16.27 17.60
CA THR A 247 2.79 16.15 16.92
C THR A 247 3.28 14.70 16.73
N ARG A 248 2.73 13.73 17.48
CA ARG A 248 3.07 12.30 17.32
C ARG A 248 2.14 11.57 16.36
N GLU A 249 1.05 12.15 15.89
CA GLU A 249 -0.01 11.40 15.19
C GLU A 249 0.45 10.74 13.88
N LEU A 250 1.38 11.36 13.18
CA LEU A 250 1.87 10.87 11.89
C LEU A 250 3.03 9.86 12.05
N ASP A 251 3.77 9.91 13.17
CA ASP A 251 4.73 8.88 13.57
C ASP A 251 4.06 7.55 13.94
N GLU A 252 2.74 7.59 14.16
CA GLU A 252 1.89 6.46 14.54
C GLU A 252 0.86 6.10 13.46
N MET A 253 1.06 6.59 12.24
CA MET A 253 0.39 6.10 11.05
C MET A 253 0.94 4.73 10.62
N TRP A 254 0.11 3.91 9.97
CA TRP A 254 0.57 2.65 9.40
C TRP A 254 1.39 2.89 8.13
N TRP A 255 2.64 2.42 8.15
CA TRP A 255 3.53 2.35 6.99
C TRP A 255 3.94 0.92 6.66
N SER A 256 4.17 0.10 7.69
CA SER A 256 4.51 -1.32 7.59
C SER A 256 4.39 -1.99 8.96
N MET A 257 4.73 -3.28 9.03
CA MET A 257 4.85 -4.04 10.28
C MET A 257 6.09 -3.67 11.12
N HIS A 258 7.02 -2.88 10.59
CA HIS A 258 8.26 -2.52 11.26
C HIS A 258 8.10 -1.24 12.11
N LEU A 259 9.00 -1.04 13.07
CA LEU A 259 9.06 0.20 13.83
C LEU A 259 9.53 1.34 12.93
N SER A 260 8.94 2.54 13.09
CA SER A 260 9.45 3.74 12.44
C SER A 260 10.89 4.02 12.92
N PRO A 261 11.75 4.62 12.08
CA PRO A 261 13.10 5.02 12.49
C PRO A 261 13.11 5.92 13.72
N THR A 262 12.11 6.78 13.88
CA THR A 262 11.94 7.62 15.09
C THR A 262 11.68 6.79 16.33
N ARG A 263 10.76 5.81 16.26
CA ARG A 263 10.51 4.88 17.38
C ARG A 263 11.72 4.00 17.68
N MET A 264 12.45 3.56 16.65
CA MET A 264 13.69 2.81 16.84
C MET A 264 14.74 3.65 17.57
N ARG A 265 14.92 4.93 17.18
CA ARG A 265 15.82 5.87 17.86
C ARG A 265 15.41 6.12 19.31
N ASN A 266 14.11 6.34 19.57
CA ASN A 266 13.60 6.55 20.94
C ASN A 266 13.80 5.31 21.81
N ARG A 267 13.53 4.11 21.27
CA ARG A 267 13.82 2.85 21.97
C ARG A 267 15.30 2.71 22.28
N MET A 268 16.18 3.01 21.32
CA MET A 268 17.63 2.97 21.55
C MET A 268 18.10 3.97 22.61
N ARG A 269 17.50 5.16 22.69
CA ARG A 269 17.80 6.16 23.74
C ARG A 269 17.42 5.64 25.12
N ILE A 270 16.22 5.06 25.26
CA ILE A 270 15.73 4.47 26.52
C ILE A 270 16.61 3.29 26.94
N THR A 271 16.92 2.36 26.02
CA THR A 271 17.76 1.19 26.31
C THR A 271 19.21 1.56 26.62
N ARG A 272 19.70 2.71 26.11
CA ARG A 272 21.04 3.23 26.41
C ARG A 272 21.08 4.18 27.62
N GLY A 273 19.97 4.32 28.36
CA GLY A 273 19.92 5.15 29.58
C GLY A 273 20.10 6.65 29.33
N ILE A 274 19.90 7.12 28.09
CA ILE A 274 19.93 8.56 27.80
C ILE A 274 18.52 9.10 28.06
N ILE A 275 18.25 9.40 29.32
CA ILE A 275 17.16 10.29 29.72
C ILE A 275 17.61 11.68 29.30
N VAL A 276 16.97 12.24 28.27
CA VAL A 276 17.04 13.69 28.05
C VAL A 276 15.82 14.22 28.77
N ASP A 277 16.04 14.81 29.95
CA ASP A 277 15.06 15.73 30.53
C ASP A 277 14.85 16.85 29.51
N GLU A 278 13.58 17.08 29.13
CA GLU A 278 13.15 18.28 28.40
C GLU A 278 13.26 19.52 29.29
#